data_AF-A0A512CFQ5-F1
#
_entry.id   AF-A0A512CFQ5-F1
#
_cell.length_a   1.000
_cell.length_b   1.000
_cell.length_c   1.000
_cell.angle_alpha   90.00
_cell.angle_beta   90.00
_cell.angle_gamma   90.00
#
_symmetry.space_group_name_H-M   'P 1'
#
loop_
_entity.id
_entity.type
_entity.pdbx_description
1 polymer ?
#
loop_
_entity_poly.entity_id
_entity_poly.type
_entity_poly.pdbx_seq_one_letter_code
_entity_poly.pdbx_strand_id
1 'polypeptide(L)'
;MDFTINRAYIIENFCVNKDKPMLHCDGQCFLANKLKKAQDQKENQAGGIELNRDFGIFIIQEASISLTNFSSTILNHGATYKEGYRVSQFVDIFHPPKAMA
;
A
#
# COMPACT_ATOMS: atom_id res chain seq x y z
N MET A 1 5.22 4.90 -6.02
CA MET A 1 4.56 6.16 -5.64
C MET A 1 5.57 7.31 -5.47
N ASP A 2 6.75 7.05 -4.91
CA ASP A 2 7.76 8.08 -4.58
C ASP A 2 8.14 9.04 -5.72
N PHE A 3 8.33 8.55 -6.96
CA PHE A 3 8.68 9.41 -8.09
C PHE A 3 7.59 10.44 -8.41
N THR A 4 6.32 10.01 -8.39
CA THR A 4 5.18 10.86 -8.73
C THR A 4 4.96 11.93 -7.65
N ILE A 5 5.09 11.55 -6.38
CA ILE A 5 4.95 12.47 -5.24
C ILE A 5 6.06 13.52 -5.28
N ASN A 6 7.30 13.12 -5.56
CA ASN A 6 8.46 14.00 -5.54
C ASN A 6 8.77 14.65 -6.90
N ARG A 7 7.87 14.57 -7.88
CA ARG A 7 8.16 14.96 -9.27
C ARG A 7 8.59 16.42 -9.39
N ALA A 8 7.93 17.34 -8.68
CA ALA A 8 8.26 18.76 -8.70
C ALA A 8 9.68 19.02 -8.17
N TYR A 9 10.00 18.45 -7.01
CA TYR A 9 11.34 18.52 -6.43
C TYR A 9 12.41 17.93 -7.36
N ILE A 10 12.10 16.82 -8.04
CA ILE A 10 13.02 16.18 -8.99
C ILE A 10 13.30 17.07 -10.19
N ILE A 11 12.27 17.71 -10.76
CA ILE A 11 12.43 18.63 -11.89
C ILE A 11 13.30 19.82 -11.48
N GLU A 12 13.00 20.42 -10.33
CA GLU A 12 13.70 21.59 -9.81
C GLU A 12 15.16 21.30 -9.47
N ASN A 13 15.50 20.11 -8.96
CA ASN A 13 16.83 19.85 -8.41
C ASN A 13 17.70 18.97 -9.31
N PHE A 14 17.11 18.03 -10.06
CA PHE A 14 17.86 16.96 -10.74
C PHE A 14 17.71 16.91 -12.26
N CYS A 15 16.87 17.73 -12.90
CA CYS A 15 16.91 17.82 -14.36
C CYS A 15 18.24 18.43 -14.83
N VAL A 16 18.86 17.77 -15.81
CA VAL A 16 20.22 18.11 -16.32
C VAL A 16 20.22 19.15 -17.44
N ASN A 17 19.06 19.38 -18.06
CA ASN A 17 18.86 20.24 -19.24
C ASN A 17 17.87 21.36 -18.93
N LYS A 18 17.96 21.96 -17.74
CA LYS A 18 17.09 23.07 -17.31
C LYS A 18 17.17 24.27 -18.25
N ASP A 19 18.32 24.46 -18.89
CA ASP A 19 18.62 25.46 -19.92
C ASP A 19 18.02 25.12 -21.29
N LYS A 20 17.55 23.88 -21.50
CA LYS A 20 16.97 23.39 -22.77
C LYS A 20 15.59 22.76 -22.54
N PRO A 21 14.57 23.56 -22.19
CA PRO A 21 13.22 23.06 -21.88
C PRO A 21 12.58 22.29 -23.03
N MET A 22 12.95 22.59 -24.29
CA MET A 22 12.53 21.88 -25.49
C MET A 22 12.92 20.39 -25.54
N LEU A 23 13.83 19.95 -24.66
CA LEU A 23 14.24 18.55 -24.53
C LEU A 23 13.41 17.76 -23.51
N HIS A 24 12.40 18.38 -22.88
CA HIS A 24 11.37 17.70 -22.07
C HIS A 24 11.92 16.72 -21.02
N CYS A 25 12.86 17.16 -20.16
CA CYS A 25 13.35 16.28 -19.09
C CYS A 25 12.22 15.85 -18.16
N ASP A 26 11.46 16.76 -17.57
CA ASP A 26 10.28 16.46 -16.74
C ASP A 26 10.53 15.36 -15.67
N GLY A 27 11.76 15.26 -15.17
CA GLY A 27 12.22 14.21 -14.24
C GLY A 27 12.56 12.84 -14.87
N GLN A 28 12.34 12.66 -16.17
CA GLN A 28 12.55 11.41 -16.91
C GLN A 28 14.03 11.00 -16.96
N CYS A 29 14.94 11.94 -17.19
CA CYS A 29 16.38 11.63 -17.24
C CYS A 29 16.90 11.09 -15.89
N PHE A 30 16.44 11.69 -14.78
CA PHE A 30 16.75 11.23 -13.44
C PHE A 30 16.18 9.83 -13.17
N LEU A 31 14.92 9.61 -13.54
CA LEU A 31 14.26 8.31 -13.40
C LEU A 31 14.99 7.22 -14.18
N ALA A 32 15.33 7.49 -15.44
CA ALA A 32 16.08 6.56 -16.29
C ALA A 32 17.44 6.19 -15.67
N ASN A 33 18.16 7.16 -15.10
CA ASN A 33 19.43 6.90 -14.41
C ASN A 33 19.26 6.00 -13.17
N LYS A 34 18.23 6.26 -12.36
CA LYS A 34 17.91 5.44 -11.18
C LYS A 34 17.55 4.01 -11.56
N LEU A 35 16.74 3.83 -12.60
CA LEU A 35 16.36 2.51 -13.12
C LEU A 35 17.58 1.73 -13.63
N LYS A 36 18.46 2.39 -14.41
CA LYS A 36 19.69 1.77 -14.89
C LYS A 36 20.59 1.31 -13.74
N LYS A 37 20.83 2.17 -12.74
CA LYS A 37 21.62 1.80 -11.54
C LYS A 37 21.01 0.62 -10.78
N ALA A 38 19.69 0.57 -10.66
CA ALA A 38 19.01 -0.55 -10.01
C ALA A 38 19.16 -1.86 -10.80
N GLN A 39 19.19 -1.78 -12.14
CA GLN A 39 19.44 -2.93 -13.00
C GLN A 39 20.89 -3.41 -12.91
N ASP A 40 21.85 -2.48 -13.00
CA ASP A 40 23.28 -2.79 -12.84
C ASP A 40 23.56 -3.42 -11.46
N GLN A 41 22.89 -2.97 -10.40
CA GLN A 41 23.00 -3.58 -9.07
C GLN A 41 22.43 -5.00 -9.01
N LYS A 42 21.34 -5.29 -9.75
CA LYS A 42 20.77 -6.64 -9.82
C LYS A 42 21.67 -7.61 -10.56
N GLU A 43 22.30 -7.19 -11.67
CA GLU A 43 23.24 -8.04 -12.40
C GLU A 43 24.47 -8.43 -11.57
N ASN A 44 24.88 -7.56 -10.63
CA ASN A 44 26.00 -7.83 -9.72
C ASN A 44 25.61 -8.56 -8.42
N GLN A 45 24.32 -8.78 -8.16
CA GLN A 45 23.84 -9.58 -7.03
C GLN A 45 23.37 -10.96 -7.53
N ALA A 46 24.28 -11.93 -7.52
CA ALA A 46 23.91 -13.33 -7.68
C ALA A 46 22.97 -13.74 -6.54
N GLY A 47 21.69 -13.96 -6.84
CA GLY A 47 20.68 -14.40 -5.85
C GLY A 47 19.49 -13.47 -5.63
N GLY A 48 19.11 -12.64 -6.62
CA GLY A 48 17.86 -11.88 -6.54
C GLY A 48 16.64 -12.80 -6.40
N ILE A 49 15.80 -12.55 -5.39
CA ILE A 49 14.53 -13.27 -5.18
C ILE A 49 13.66 -13.05 -6.42
N GLU A 50 13.34 -14.13 -7.14
CA GLU A 50 12.28 -14.14 -8.15
C GLU A 50 10.94 -13.91 -7.44
N LEU A 51 10.51 -12.64 -7.39
CA LEU A 51 9.14 -12.31 -7.05
C LEU A 51 8.25 -12.84 -8.17
N ASN A 52 7.70 -14.04 -7.96
CA ASN A 52 6.60 -14.55 -8.76
C ASN A 52 5.48 -13.49 -8.69
N ARG A 53 5.18 -12.87 -9.84
CA ARG A 53 4.20 -11.78 -9.96
C ARG A 53 2.75 -12.28 -9.93
N ASP A 54 2.54 -13.54 -9.57
CA ASP A 54 1.22 -14.10 -9.34
C ASP A 54 0.71 -13.70 -7.95
N PHE A 55 0.50 -12.39 -7.78
CA PHE A 55 -0.34 -11.89 -6.70
C PHE A 55 -1.77 -12.15 -7.16
N GLY A 56 -2.32 -13.30 -6.80
CA GLY A 56 -3.67 -13.70 -7.21
C GLY A 56 -4.69 -12.56 -7.06
N ILE A 57 -5.77 -12.61 -7.85
CA ILE A 57 -6.79 -11.56 -7.89
C ILE A 57 -7.36 -11.32 -6.49
N PHE A 58 -7.03 -10.15 -5.91
CA PHE A 58 -7.63 -9.70 -4.65
C PHE A 58 -8.95 -9.00 -4.96
N ILE A 59 -10.05 -9.74 -4.81
CA ILE A 59 -11.40 -9.16 -4.91
C ILE A 59 -11.69 -8.47 -3.58
N ILE A 60 -11.70 -7.14 -3.60
CA ILE A 60 -12.12 -6.34 -2.45
C ILE A 60 -13.62 -6.60 -2.26
N GLN A 61 -13.97 -7.33 -1.21
CA GLN A 61 -15.37 -7.43 -0.81
C GLN A 61 -15.77 -6.07 -0.21
N GLU A 62 -16.69 -5.36 -0.88
CA GLU A 62 -17.26 -4.14 -0.32
C GLU A 62 -18.05 -4.50 0.94
N ALA A 63 -17.44 -4.30 2.10
CA ALA A 63 -18.10 -4.43 3.38
C ALA A 63 -18.74 -3.09 3.74
N SER A 64 -20.05 -2.98 3.56
CA SER A 64 -20.80 -1.85 4.08
C SER A 64 -21.00 -2.01 5.59
N ILE A 65 -20.36 -1.17 6.39
CA ILE A 65 -20.61 -1.08 7.83
C ILE A 65 -21.72 -0.04 8.03
N SER A 66 -22.91 -0.49 8.38
CA SER A 66 -24.01 0.40 8.78
C SER A 66 -23.92 0.66 10.28
N LEU A 67 -23.56 1.89 10.66
CA LEU A 67 -23.75 2.37 12.02
C LEU A 67 -25.22 2.73 12.18
N THR A 68 -25.97 1.91 12.92
CA THR A 68 -27.31 2.29 13.34
C THR A 68 -27.21 3.36 14.41
N ASN A 69 -27.98 4.45 14.24
CA ASN A 69 -28.05 5.49 15.26
C ASN A 69 -28.68 4.90 16.52
N PHE A 70 -27.88 4.75 17.58
CA PHE A 70 -28.40 4.41 18.90
C PHE A 70 -28.94 5.69 19.54
N SER A 71 -30.25 5.79 19.70
CA SER A 71 -30.84 6.84 20.51
C SER A 71 -30.57 6.53 21.98
N SER A 72 -29.54 7.14 22.56
CA SER A 72 -29.37 7.10 24.01
C SER A 72 -30.38 8.05 24.65
N THR A 73 -31.25 7.54 25.50
CA THR A 73 -31.88 8.39 26.51
C THR A 73 -30.77 8.89 27.43
N ILE A 74 -30.63 10.20 27.57
CA ILE A 74 -29.70 10.80 28.53
C ILE A 74 -30.16 10.38 29.93
N LEU A 75 -29.51 9.36 30.50
CA LEU A 75 -29.64 9.00 31.90
C LEU A 75 -28.73 9.96 32.68
N ASN A 76 -29.32 10.99 33.27
CA ASN A 76 -28.58 12.05 33.96
C ASN A 76 -27.73 11.59 35.16
N HIS A 77 -27.77 10.32 35.56
CA HIS A 77 -27.00 9.83 36.72
C HIS A 77 -26.64 8.33 36.62
N GLY A 78 -26.19 7.84 35.46
CA GLY A 78 -25.84 6.42 35.29
C GLY A 78 -24.40 6.22 34.80
N ALA A 79 -23.52 5.70 35.67
CA ALA A 79 -22.22 5.18 35.24
C ALA A 79 -22.47 3.99 34.30
N THR A 80 -22.08 4.13 33.04
CA THR A 80 -22.21 3.07 32.03
C THR A 80 -20.95 2.21 32.04
N TYR A 81 -21.10 0.91 32.35
CA TYR A 81 -20.05 -0.07 32.14
C TYR A 81 -19.93 -0.37 30.64
N LYS A 82 -18.81 0.06 30.04
CA LYS A 82 -18.45 -0.18 28.63
C LYS A 82 -17.81 -1.56 28.47
N GLU A 83 -18.59 -2.63 28.52
CA GLU A 83 -18.18 -3.87 27.86
C GLU A 83 -18.91 -3.96 26.53
N GLY A 84 -18.32 -3.35 25.51
CA GLY A 84 -18.71 -3.59 24.14
C GLY A 84 -18.25 -5.00 23.78
N TYR A 85 -19.10 -6.00 23.99
CA TYR A 85 -18.87 -7.34 23.49
C TYR A 85 -18.86 -7.29 21.96
N ARG A 86 -17.67 -7.08 21.39
CA ARG A 86 -17.41 -7.33 19.98
C ARG A 86 -17.33 -8.84 19.84
N VAL A 87 -18.29 -9.42 19.13
CA VAL A 87 -18.11 -10.77 18.59
C VAL A 87 -16.82 -10.75 17.79
N SER A 88 -15.83 -11.49 18.29
CA SER A 88 -14.60 -11.78 17.57
C SER A 88 -14.99 -12.17 16.16
N GLN A 89 -14.47 -11.43 15.18
CA GLN A 89 -14.55 -11.86 13.79
C GLN A 89 -13.68 -13.12 13.70
N PHE A 90 -14.25 -14.26 14.05
CA PHE A 90 -13.66 -15.56 13.77
C PHE A 90 -13.63 -15.66 12.24
N VAL A 91 -12.51 -15.24 11.67
CA VAL A 91 -12.07 -15.77 10.40
C VAL A 91 -11.56 -17.17 10.70
N ASP A 92 -12.48 -18.12 10.65
CA ASP A 92 -12.05 -19.50 10.49
C ASP A 92 -11.43 -19.55 9.10
N ILE A 93 -10.10 -19.44 9.03
CA ILE A 93 -9.38 -19.69 7.78
C ILE A 93 -9.63 -21.17 7.52
N PHE A 94 -10.51 -21.45 6.56
CA PHE A 94 -10.83 -22.80 6.13
C PHE A 94 -9.55 -23.44 5.58
N HIS A 95 -8.86 -24.21 6.40
CA HIS A 95 -7.76 -25.06 5.96
C HIS A 95 -8.35 -26.43 5.64
N PRO A 96 -7.91 -27.09 4.55
CA PRO A 96 -8.25 -28.49 4.35
C PRO A 96 -7.79 -29.32 5.56
N PRO A 97 -8.52 -30.39 5.93
CA PRO A 97 -8.16 -31.21 7.09
C PRO A 97 -6.71 -31.68 6.96
N LYS A 98 -5.93 -31.50 8.03
CA LYS A 98 -4.63 -32.18 8.13
C LYS A 98 -4.91 -33.67 8.14
N ALA A 99 -4.47 -34.39 7.12
CA ALA A 99 -4.43 -35.84 7.17
C ALA A 99 -3.56 -36.23 8.38
N MET A 100 -4.16 -36.96 9.33
CA MET A 100 -3.39 -37.66 10.35
C MET A 100 -2.86 -38.95 9.74
N ALA A 101 -1.54 -39.15 9.89
CA ALA A 101 -0.72 -40.35 9.69
C ALA A 101 -1.26 -41.48 8.78
#